data_AF-H3H0B5-F1
#
_entry.id   AF-H3H0B5-F1
#
_cell.length_a   1.000
_cell.length_b   1.000
_cell.length_c   1.000
_cell.angle_alpha   90.00
_cell.angle_beta   90.00
_cell.angle_gamma   90.00
#
_symmetry.space_group_name_H-M   'P 1'
#
loop_
_entity.id
_entity.type
_entity.pdbx_description
1 polymer ?
#
loop_
_entity_poly.entity_id
_entity_poly.type
_entity_poly.pdbx_seq_one_letter_code
_entity_poly.pdbx_strand_id
1 'polypeptide(L)'
;MTAPAITTYLAKTGKSKDVVKKAMKLDQLSEEAMKASPNYKYYLQYLYKAKGVKMDRWAYLQKNPTAIWDKFRLQDMRPDVRKKSESFKAYLRYATKYDNKVYHNGYPPYKPDTDAEKDALLMVWAKARRPDSYVLKRLGLNKVNKNDSKDFKTFKEYMKLHKQFASW
;
A
#
# COMPACT_ATOMS: atom_id res chain seq x y z
N MET A 1 19.59 -5.43 -22.18
CA MET A 1 18.78 -5.38 -20.94
C MET A 1 17.54 -6.24 -21.11
N THR A 2 17.13 -7.00 -20.08
CA THR A 2 15.91 -7.81 -20.11
C THR A 2 14.65 -6.96 -19.89
N ALA A 3 13.47 -7.44 -20.30
CA ALA A 3 12.21 -6.70 -20.12
C ALA A 3 11.88 -6.31 -18.65
N PRO A 4 12.16 -7.15 -17.63
CA PRO A 4 12.04 -6.74 -16.23
C PRO A 4 12.98 -5.59 -15.83
N ALA A 5 14.21 -5.56 -16.35
CA ALA A 5 15.16 -4.48 -16.07
C ALA A 5 14.73 -3.16 -16.74
N ILE A 6 14.26 -3.22 -17.99
CA ILE A 6 13.77 -2.07 -18.75
C ILE A 6 12.59 -1.41 -18.04
N THR A 7 11.60 -2.20 -17.60
CA THR A 7 10.41 -1.66 -16.89
C THR A 7 10.77 -0.98 -15.57
N THR A 8 11.79 -1.48 -14.85
CA THR A 8 12.31 -0.83 -13.64
C THR A 8 12.97 0.50 -13.96
N TYR A 9 13.85 0.53 -14.97
CA TYR A 9 14.54 1.75 -15.39
C TYR A 9 13.55 2.85 -15.81
N LEU A 10 12.60 2.51 -16.68
CA LEU A 10 11.58 3.45 -17.19
C LEU A 10 10.71 4.02 -16.05
N ALA A 11 10.35 3.18 -15.07
CA ALA A 11 9.58 3.62 -13.91
C ALA A 11 10.39 4.56 -13.00
N LYS A 12 11.65 4.22 -12.71
CA LYS A 12 12.53 5.03 -11.85
C LYS A 12 12.89 6.37 -12.47
N THR A 13 13.06 6.41 -13.79
CA THR A 13 13.37 7.64 -14.55
C THR A 13 12.13 8.45 -14.93
N GLY A 14 10.94 8.01 -14.51
CA GLY A 14 9.71 8.78 -14.69
C GLY A 14 9.29 8.97 -16.15
N LYS A 15 9.67 8.08 -17.06
CA LYS A 15 9.26 8.15 -18.47
C LYS A 15 7.73 8.10 -18.59
N SER A 16 7.16 8.81 -19.57
CA SER A 16 5.71 8.87 -19.78
C SER A 16 5.16 7.54 -20.31
N LYS A 17 3.84 7.34 -20.18
CA LYS A 17 3.16 6.14 -20.70
C LYS A 17 3.39 5.98 -22.21
N ASP A 18 3.39 7.06 -22.97
CA ASP A 18 3.57 7.01 -24.43
C ASP A 18 4.98 6.61 -24.81
N VAL A 19 5.99 7.13 -24.12
CA VAL A 19 7.39 6.69 -24.29
C VAL A 19 7.53 5.20 -24.00
N VAL A 20 6.86 4.70 -22.95
CA VAL A 20 6.89 3.27 -22.62
C VAL A 20 6.15 2.41 -23.64
N LYS A 21 4.96 2.84 -24.10
CA LYS A 21 4.22 2.15 -25.15
C LYS A 21 5.05 2.04 -26.43
N LYS A 22 5.71 3.12 -26.85
CA LYS A 22 6.62 3.12 -28.00
C LYS A 22 7.80 2.17 -27.80
N ALA A 23 8.45 2.20 -26.64
CA ALA A 23 9.55 1.29 -26.31
C ALA A 23 9.11 -0.20 -26.33
N MET A 24 7.83 -0.48 -26.16
CA MET A 24 7.25 -1.83 -26.17
C MET A 24 6.52 -2.18 -27.47
N LYS A 25 6.57 -1.31 -28.49
CA LYS A 25 5.85 -1.46 -29.77
C LYS A 25 4.33 -1.63 -29.58
N LEU A 26 3.76 -0.88 -28.64
CA LEU A 26 2.33 -0.88 -28.30
C LEU A 26 1.61 0.40 -28.74
N ASP A 27 2.34 1.41 -29.22
CA ASP A 27 1.82 2.75 -29.52
C ASP A 27 0.98 2.83 -30.79
N GLN A 28 1.19 1.91 -31.74
CA GLN A 28 0.44 1.83 -33.00
C GLN A 28 -0.70 0.80 -32.98
N LEU A 29 -0.93 0.15 -31.84
CA LEU A 29 -1.97 -0.87 -31.70
C LEU A 29 -3.27 -0.26 -31.19
N SER A 30 -4.41 -0.80 -31.62
CA SER A 30 -5.69 -0.53 -30.95
C SER A 30 -5.64 -1.00 -29.49
N GLU A 31 -6.59 -0.59 -28.66
CA GLU A 31 -6.60 -1.00 -27.26
C GLU A 31 -6.73 -2.53 -27.10
N GLU A 32 -7.57 -3.16 -27.92
CA GLU A 32 -7.78 -4.61 -27.94
C GLU A 32 -6.52 -5.33 -28.39
N ALA A 33 -5.90 -4.89 -29.49
CA ALA A 33 -4.66 -5.46 -30.01
C ALA A 33 -3.49 -5.27 -29.03
N MET A 34 -3.44 -4.10 -28.36
CA MET A 34 -2.48 -3.83 -27.29
C MET A 34 -2.67 -4.83 -26.15
N LYS A 35 -3.89 -5.06 -25.66
CA LYS A 35 -4.16 -6.00 -24.56
C LYS A 35 -3.84 -7.46 -24.93
N ALA A 36 -4.01 -7.84 -26.19
CA ALA A 36 -3.67 -9.16 -26.71
C ALA A 36 -2.15 -9.38 -26.92
N SER A 37 -1.36 -8.30 -26.98
CA SER A 37 0.08 -8.37 -27.21
C SER A 37 0.83 -9.05 -26.06
N PRO A 38 1.80 -9.94 -26.34
CA PRO A 38 2.71 -10.48 -25.32
C PRO A 38 3.50 -9.41 -24.54
N ASN A 39 3.68 -8.22 -25.13
CA ASN A 39 4.38 -7.11 -24.51
C ASN A 39 3.52 -6.32 -23.50
N TYR A 40 2.20 -6.51 -23.52
CA TYR A 40 1.29 -5.80 -22.62
C TYR A 40 1.58 -6.08 -21.15
N LYS A 41 1.99 -7.32 -20.81
CA LYS A 41 2.39 -7.69 -19.46
C LYS A 41 3.53 -6.82 -18.92
N TYR A 42 4.47 -6.41 -19.79
CA TYR A 42 5.56 -5.52 -19.40
C TYR A 42 5.10 -4.08 -19.21
N TYR A 43 4.13 -3.63 -20.01
CA TYR A 43 3.49 -2.33 -19.79
C TYR A 43 2.75 -2.28 -18.45
N LEU A 44 1.99 -3.33 -18.11
CA LEU A 44 1.36 -3.47 -16.80
C LEU A 44 2.38 -3.49 -15.66
N GLN A 45 3.49 -4.21 -15.82
CA GLN A 45 4.61 -4.19 -14.86
C GLN A 45 5.19 -2.80 -14.69
N TYR A 46 5.40 -2.05 -15.77
CA TYR A 46 5.85 -0.66 -15.70
C TYR A 46 4.84 0.20 -14.91
N LEU A 47 3.54 0.12 -15.21
CA LEU A 47 2.52 0.89 -14.50
C LEU A 47 2.54 0.60 -12.99
N TYR A 48 2.69 -0.67 -12.60
CA TYR A 48 2.81 -1.07 -11.19
C TYR A 48 4.08 -0.51 -10.52
N LYS A 49 5.21 -0.55 -11.21
CA LYS A 49 6.49 -0.01 -10.72
C LYS A 49 6.45 1.51 -10.62
N ALA A 50 5.92 2.20 -11.62
CA ALA A 50 5.77 3.66 -11.63
C ALA A 50 4.89 4.16 -10.49
N LYS A 51 3.76 3.48 -10.21
CA LYS A 51 2.95 3.72 -9.00
C LYS A 51 3.79 3.52 -7.72
N GLY A 52 4.66 2.51 -7.69
CA GLY A 52 5.57 2.22 -6.58
C GLY A 52 6.55 3.35 -6.31
N VAL A 53 7.24 3.81 -7.35
CA VAL A 53 8.19 4.95 -7.27
C VAL A 53 7.49 6.20 -6.75
N LYS A 54 6.26 6.47 -7.21
CA LYS A 54 5.45 7.58 -6.69
C LYS A 54 5.17 7.45 -5.19
N MET A 55 4.83 6.25 -4.73
CA MET A 55 4.59 5.97 -3.31
C MET A 55 5.88 6.04 -2.48
N ASP A 56 7.02 5.62 -3.02
CA ASP A 56 8.33 5.79 -2.37
C ASP A 56 8.65 7.27 -2.17
N ARG A 57 8.37 8.10 -3.19
CA ARG A 57 8.48 9.56 -3.07
C ARG A 57 7.52 10.14 -2.03
N TRP A 58 6.27 9.68 -1.97
CA TRP A 58 5.34 10.11 -0.92
C TRP A 58 5.83 9.77 0.48
N ALA A 59 6.37 8.56 0.67
CA ALA A 59 6.91 8.13 1.95
C ALA A 59 8.15 8.95 2.34
N TYR A 60 9.06 9.18 1.38
CA TYR A 60 10.24 10.05 1.59
C TYR A 60 9.85 11.47 1.99
N LEU A 61 8.83 12.03 1.34
CA LEU A 61 8.26 13.35 1.68
C LEU A 61 7.35 13.32 2.93
N GLN A 62 7.31 12.20 3.65
CA GLN A 62 6.52 11.99 4.86
C GLN A 62 5.05 12.38 4.72
N LYS A 63 4.45 12.11 3.55
CA LYS A 63 3.03 12.42 3.36
C LYS A 63 2.18 11.60 4.35
N ASN A 64 1.40 12.28 5.18
CA ASN A 64 0.55 11.62 6.15
C ASN A 64 -0.36 10.58 5.43
N PRO A 65 -0.35 9.29 5.84
CA PRO A 65 -1.23 8.29 5.24
C PRO A 65 -2.72 8.62 5.29
N THR A 66 -3.19 9.33 6.32
CA THR A 66 -4.58 9.82 6.37
C THR A 66 -4.90 10.75 5.20
N ALA A 67 -3.97 11.64 4.83
CA ALA A 67 -4.16 12.47 3.63
C ALA A 67 -4.24 11.65 2.33
N ILE A 68 -3.63 10.46 2.28
CA ILE A 68 -3.75 9.55 1.14
C ILE A 68 -5.08 8.77 1.20
N TRP A 69 -5.53 8.40 2.40
CA TRP A 69 -6.85 7.80 2.64
C TRP A 69 -7.97 8.73 2.13
N ASP A 70 -7.92 9.99 2.53
CA ASP A 70 -8.89 11.02 2.15
C ASP A 70 -8.85 11.33 0.66
N LYS A 71 -7.64 11.45 0.10
CA LYS A 71 -7.45 11.63 -1.34
C LYS A 71 -8.11 10.53 -2.17
N PHE A 72 -8.14 9.31 -1.64
CA PHE A 72 -8.79 8.17 -2.28
C PHE A 72 -10.26 8.02 -1.91
N ARG A 73 -10.80 8.92 -1.07
CA ARG A 73 -12.18 8.93 -0.59
C ARG A 73 -12.59 7.58 0.00
N LEU A 74 -11.64 6.93 0.67
CA LEU A 74 -11.89 5.58 1.18
C LEU A 74 -12.94 5.60 2.27
N GLN A 75 -13.00 6.65 3.09
CA GLN A 75 -14.03 6.80 4.12
C GLN A 75 -15.45 6.77 3.56
N ASP A 76 -15.68 7.39 2.40
CA ASP A 76 -16.99 7.48 1.75
C ASP A 76 -17.47 6.14 1.16
N MET A 77 -16.55 5.20 0.92
CA MET A 77 -16.90 3.90 0.32
C MET A 77 -17.57 2.98 1.32
N ARG A 78 -18.62 2.28 0.90
CA ARG A 78 -19.22 1.18 1.66
C ARG A 78 -18.15 0.10 1.96
N PRO A 79 -18.12 -0.53 3.16
CA PRO A 79 -17.01 -1.39 3.57
C PRO A 79 -16.68 -2.57 2.63
N ASP A 80 -17.69 -3.22 2.05
CA ASP A 80 -17.54 -4.32 1.08
C ASP A 80 -16.92 -3.85 -0.24
N VAL A 81 -17.31 -2.67 -0.72
CA VAL A 81 -16.77 -2.03 -1.92
C VAL A 81 -15.34 -1.56 -1.68
N ARG A 82 -15.11 -0.90 -0.54
CA ARG A 82 -13.80 -0.38 -0.14
C ARG A 82 -12.73 -1.46 -0.19
N LYS A 83 -12.96 -2.60 0.48
CA LYS A 83 -11.98 -3.70 0.58
C LYS A 83 -11.62 -4.31 -0.78
N LYS A 84 -12.50 -4.23 -1.77
CA LYS A 84 -12.28 -4.76 -3.13
C LYS A 84 -11.66 -3.73 -4.08
N SER A 85 -11.70 -2.44 -3.74
CA SER A 85 -11.27 -1.35 -4.61
C SER A 85 -9.76 -1.31 -4.86
N GLU A 86 -9.36 -0.87 -6.06
CA GLU A 86 -7.96 -0.61 -6.39
C GLU A 86 -7.36 0.53 -5.55
N SER A 87 -8.19 1.51 -5.16
CA SER A 87 -7.80 2.61 -4.27
C SER A 87 -7.39 2.09 -2.89
N PHE A 88 -8.13 1.13 -2.33
CA PHE A 88 -7.77 0.53 -1.04
C PHE A 88 -6.50 -0.30 -1.14
N LYS A 89 -6.32 -1.09 -2.20
CA LYS A 89 -5.05 -1.81 -2.46
C LYS A 89 -3.87 -0.85 -2.59
N ALA A 90 -4.07 0.29 -3.28
CA ALA A 90 -3.06 1.33 -3.40
C ALA A 90 -2.73 1.98 -2.05
N TYR A 91 -3.75 2.26 -1.23
CA TYR A 91 -3.56 2.76 0.13
C TYR A 91 -2.76 1.79 0.99
N LEU A 92 -3.16 0.51 1.06
CA LEU A 92 -2.43 -0.50 1.85
C LEU A 92 -0.97 -0.58 1.42
N ARG A 93 -0.69 -0.60 0.11
CA ARG A 93 0.68 -0.60 -0.41
C ARG A 93 1.48 0.64 0.00
N TYR A 94 0.84 1.82 0.01
CA TYR A 94 1.47 3.05 0.48
C TYR A 94 1.73 3.02 2.00
N ALA A 95 0.70 2.71 2.79
CA ALA A 95 0.76 2.63 4.24
C ALA A 95 1.83 1.62 4.70
N THR A 96 1.99 0.47 4.02
CA THR A 96 3.10 -0.47 4.28
C THR A 96 4.47 0.17 4.04
N LYS A 97 4.65 0.94 2.97
CA LYS A 97 5.92 1.64 2.69
C LYS A 97 6.23 2.70 3.74
N TYR A 98 5.24 3.48 4.14
CA TYR A 98 5.38 4.48 5.20
C TYR A 98 5.69 3.81 6.54
N ASP A 99 4.94 2.77 6.92
CA ASP A 99 5.15 2.03 8.15
C ASP A 99 6.54 1.36 8.22
N ASN A 100 7.05 0.83 7.09
CA ASN A 100 8.44 0.35 7.02
C ASN A 100 9.45 1.45 7.41
N LYS A 101 9.22 2.70 6.98
CA LYS A 101 10.08 3.83 7.35
C LYS A 101 9.93 4.23 8.82
N VAL A 102 8.72 4.15 9.37
CA VAL A 102 8.51 4.37 10.81
C VAL A 102 9.24 3.30 11.63
N TYR A 103 9.08 2.03 11.25
CA TYR A 103 9.63 0.89 11.97
C TYR A 103 11.16 0.83 11.90
N HIS A 104 11.75 1.06 10.72
CA HIS A 104 13.21 0.89 10.53
C HIS A 104 14.02 2.18 10.58
N ASN A 105 13.41 3.34 10.29
CA ASN A 105 14.13 4.59 10.09
C ASN A 105 13.67 5.72 11.03
N GLY A 106 12.81 5.43 12.01
CA GLY A 106 12.37 6.41 13.01
C GLY A 106 11.50 7.53 12.44
N TYR A 107 10.86 7.32 11.28
CA TYR A 107 9.92 8.31 10.74
C TYR A 107 8.77 8.54 11.73
N PRO A 108 8.15 9.74 11.74
CA PRO A 108 7.06 10.02 12.66
C PRO A 108 5.91 9.01 12.50
N PRO A 109 5.46 8.38 13.61
CA PRO A 109 4.25 7.59 13.56
C PRO A 109 3.07 8.48 13.20
N TYR A 110 2.12 7.93 12.46
CA TYR A 110 0.85 8.60 12.20
C TYR A 110 -0.27 7.93 13.02
N LYS A 111 -1.33 8.69 13.27
CA LYS A 111 -2.54 8.25 13.95
C LYS A 111 -3.68 8.27 12.93
N PRO A 112 -4.41 7.17 12.72
CA PRO A 112 -5.56 7.15 11.83
C PRO A 112 -6.72 7.95 12.43
N ASP A 113 -7.49 8.62 11.59
CA ASP A 113 -8.61 9.47 12.03
C ASP A 113 -9.92 8.70 12.19
N THR A 114 -10.05 7.55 11.52
CA THR A 114 -11.27 6.75 11.54
C THR A 114 -11.01 5.29 11.93
N ASP A 115 -12.02 4.63 12.51
CA ASP A 115 -11.93 3.20 12.84
C ASP A 115 -11.68 2.35 11.57
N ALA A 116 -12.22 2.77 10.43
CA ALA A 116 -11.97 2.11 9.15
C ALA A 116 -10.52 2.21 8.66
N GLU A 117 -9.87 3.35 8.83
CA GLU A 117 -8.46 3.51 8.52
C GLU A 117 -7.60 2.72 9.51
N LYS A 118 -8.00 2.69 10.79
CA LYS A 118 -7.35 1.86 11.82
C LYS A 118 -7.39 0.38 11.45
N ASP A 119 -8.53 -0.15 11.00
CA ASP A 119 -8.64 -1.55 10.51
C ASP A 119 -7.66 -1.84 9.37
N ALA A 120 -7.51 -0.91 8.43
CA ALA A 120 -6.58 -1.03 7.31
C ALA A 120 -5.12 -1.06 7.80
N LEU A 121 -4.79 -0.28 8.83
CA LEU A 121 -3.49 -0.30 9.48
C LEU A 121 -3.19 -1.62 10.18
N LEU A 122 -4.18 -2.24 10.84
CA LEU A 122 -4.01 -3.58 11.41
C LEU A 122 -3.63 -4.60 10.33
N MET A 123 -4.26 -4.52 9.15
CA MET A 123 -3.90 -5.37 8.01
C MET A 123 -2.46 -5.11 7.54
N VAL A 124 -2.03 -3.86 7.51
CA VAL A 124 -0.65 -3.49 7.15
C VAL A 124 0.34 -4.11 8.13
N TRP A 125 0.13 -3.93 9.44
CA TRP A 125 1.04 -4.46 10.45
C TRP A 125 1.04 -5.98 10.51
N ALA A 126 -0.14 -6.62 10.38
CA ALA A 126 -0.26 -8.06 10.36
C ALA A 126 0.46 -8.67 9.13
N LYS A 127 0.25 -8.10 7.94
CA LYS A 127 0.92 -8.58 6.73
C LYS A 127 2.43 -8.35 6.76
N ALA A 128 2.88 -7.26 7.38
CA ALA A 128 4.29 -6.95 7.57
C ALA A 128 4.93 -7.67 8.77
N ARG A 129 4.19 -8.56 9.45
CA ARG A 129 4.61 -9.31 10.64
C ARG A 129 5.27 -8.43 11.69
N ARG A 130 4.62 -7.31 12.02
CA ARG A 130 5.15 -6.40 13.03
C ARG A 130 5.16 -7.06 14.41
N PRO A 131 6.16 -6.76 15.27
CA PRO A 131 6.13 -7.25 16.63
C PRO A 131 4.92 -6.74 17.40
N ASP A 132 4.34 -7.57 18.26
CA ASP A 132 3.20 -7.20 19.09
C ASP A 132 3.49 -5.94 19.92
N SER A 133 4.71 -5.82 20.46
CA SER A 133 5.16 -4.63 21.19
C SER A 133 5.12 -3.35 20.35
N TYR A 134 5.46 -3.44 19.06
CA TYR A 134 5.34 -2.32 18.12
C TYR A 134 3.88 -1.94 17.93
N VAL A 135 3.01 -2.91 17.66
CA VAL A 135 1.57 -2.65 17.44
C VAL A 135 0.90 -2.09 18.68
N LEU A 136 1.17 -2.66 19.87
CA LEU A 136 0.66 -2.15 21.15
C LEU A 136 1.09 -0.70 21.39
N LYS A 137 2.37 -0.37 21.15
CA LYS A 137 2.87 1.01 21.24
C LYS A 137 2.13 1.95 20.27
N ARG A 138 1.90 1.50 19.03
CA ARG A 138 1.18 2.28 18.00
C ARG A 138 -0.30 2.46 18.31
N LEU A 139 -0.90 1.54 19.05
CA LEU A 139 -2.27 1.63 19.56
C LEU A 139 -2.36 2.44 20.86
N GLY A 140 -1.24 2.86 21.47
CA GLY A 140 -1.25 3.56 22.76
C GLY A 140 -1.48 2.65 23.97
N LEU A 141 -1.33 1.33 23.80
CA LEU A 141 -1.61 0.31 24.83
C LEU A 141 -0.40 -0.01 25.71
N ASN A 142 0.69 0.75 25.59
CA ASN A 142 1.92 0.56 26.37
C ASN A 142 1.79 0.96 27.85
N LYS A 143 0.67 1.60 28.25
CA LYS A 143 0.42 2.05 29.64
C LYS A 143 -0.98 1.74 30.20
N VAL A 144 -1.84 1.01 29.48
CA VAL A 144 -3.27 0.89 29.86
C VAL A 144 -3.65 -0.53 30.30
N ASN A 145 -4.40 -0.57 31.39
CA ASN A 145 -5.00 -1.73 32.04
C ASN A 145 -5.73 -2.63 31.00
N LYS A 146 -5.56 -3.95 31.09
CA LYS A 146 -6.17 -4.96 30.19
C LYS A 146 -7.71 -4.93 30.16
N ASN A 147 -8.33 -4.07 30.96
CA ASN A 147 -9.76 -3.87 31.09
C ASN A 147 -10.35 -2.84 30.12
N ASP A 148 -9.55 -2.11 29.35
CA ASP A 148 -10.10 -1.20 28.33
C ASP A 148 -10.54 -1.99 27.08
N SER A 149 -11.86 -2.10 26.91
CA SER A 149 -12.46 -3.15 26.09
C SER A 149 -12.30 -2.96 24.58
N LYS A 150 -12.25 -1.70 24.10
CA LYS A 150 -12.20 -1.39 22.66
C LYS A 150 -10.81 -1.64 22.08
N ASP A 151 -9.76 -1.14 22.71
CA ASP A 151 -8.40 -1.28 22.17
C ASP A 151 -7.87 -2.71 22.32
N PHE A 152 -8.27 -3.45 23.35
CA PHE A 152 -7.97 -4.87 23.47
C PHE A 152 -8.70 -5.70 22.39
N LYS A 153 -9.94 -5.33 22.01
CA LYS A 153 -10.64 -5.93 20.87
C LYS A 153 -9.88 -5.66 19.56
N THR A 154 -9.43 -4.42 19.33
CA THR A 154 -8.59 -4.06 18.18
C THR A 154 -7.30 -4.89 18.13
N PHE A 155 -6.61 -5.09 19.26
CA PHE A 155 -5.42 -5.94 19.30
C PHE A 155 -5.75 -7.42 19.01
N LYS A 156 -6.87 -7.95 19.53
CA LYS A 156 -7.33 -9.30 19.19
C LYS A 156 -7.60 -9.46 17.68
N GLU A 157 -8.17 -8.45 17.04
CA GLU A 157 -8.39 -8.45 15.59
C GLU A 157 -7.07 -8.49 14.81
N TYR A 158 -6.09 -7.69 15.24
CA TYR A 158 -4.71 -7.79 14.73
C TYR A 158 -4.15 -9.21 14.88
N MET A 159 -4.28 -9.84 16.04
CA MET A 159 -3.77 -11.20 16.28
C MET A 159 -4.43 -12.24 15.36
N LYS A 160 -5.74 -12.10 15.09
CA LYS A 160 -6.45 -12.98 14.13
C LYS A 160 -5.87 -12.82 12.72
N LEU A 161 -5.70 -11.58 12.26
CA LEU A 161 -5.12 -11.27 10.94
C LEU A 161 -3.68 -11.78 10.85
N HIS A 162 -2.88 -11.57 11.90
CA HIS A 162 -1.48 -11.97 11.93
C HIS A 162 -1.32 -13.49 11.79
N LYS A 163 -2.15 -14.28 12.50
CA LYS A 163 -2.21 -15.73 12.33
C LYS A 163 -2.64 -16.15 10.91
N GLN A 164 -3.65 -15.48 10.35
CA GLN A 164 -4.11 -15.75 8.98
C GLN A 164 -3.01 -15.52 7.93
N PHE A 165 -2.14 -14.52 8.10
CA PHE A 165 -1.02 -14.27 7.18
C PHE A 165 0.24 -15.10 7.49
N ALA A 166 0.28 -15.79 8.64
CA ALA A 166 1.38 -16.69 8.99
C ALA A 166 1.22 -18.09 8.37
N SER A 167 0.01 -18.48 7.98
CA SER A 167 -0.31 -19.79 7.39
C SER A 167 -0.09 -19.87 5.87
N TRP A 168 0.72 -18.97 5.30
CA TRP A 168 1.04 -18.87 3.86
C TRP A 168 2.54 -18.94 3.64
#